data_AF-A0A957Z5G2-F1
#
_entry.id   AF-A0A957Z5G2-F1
#
_cell.length_a   1.000
_cell.length_b   1.000
_cell.length_c   1.000
_cell.angle_alpha   90.00
_cell.angle_beta   90.00
_cell.angle_gamma   90.00
#
_symmetry.space_group_name_H-M   'P 1'
#
loop_
_entity.id
_entity.type
_entity.pdbx_description
1 polymer ?
#
loop_
_entity_poly.entity_id
_entity_poly.type
_entity_poly.pdbx_seq_one_letter_code
_entity_poly.pdbx_strand_id
1 'polypeptide(L)'
;MNPERAWLEYSADRIEAVLGQHKAPGAVMGGVVTPRYIQFRVRPQPGIKVGKVAALAEEIALALGCEQVRIARSGALIHVEMPRADGSPVRLLPLCDSIDQVPSFAAVLGVEETGQPLLLSLPAPDVVHALVVGTTGSGKTALARSILASLARHNTPDSVRIVLIDPKHRGFAPLAHLPHVEGALIDNEQAAISRLEVIVHEMERRDRAGINRPLIVIAIDELADL
;
A
#
# COMPACT_ATOMS: atom_id res chain seq x y z
N MET A 1 -29.27 -18.12 5.63
CA MET A 1 -27.82 -18.32 5.39
C MET A 1 -27.30 -17.09 4.67
N ASN A 2 -26.14 -16.56 5.06
CA ASN A 2 -25.49 -15.47 4.33
C ASN A 2 -25.03 -16.03 2.96
N PRO A 3 -25.56 -15.54 1.81
CA PRO A 3 -25.23 -16.07 0.49
C PRO A 3 -23.74 -16.00 0.15
N GLU A 4 -23.02 -15.01 0.70
CA GLU A 4 -21.56 -14.89 0.53
C GLU A 4 -20.83 -16.06 1.20
N ARG A 5 -21.29 -16.50 2.37
CA ARG A 5 -20.70 -17.62 3.10
C ARG A 5 -20.86 -18.95 2.37
N ALA A 6 -22.05 -19.21 1.83
CA ALA A 6 -22.31 -20.43 1.06
C ALA A 6 -21.43 -20.51 -0.19
N TRP A 7 -21.21 -19.37 -0.85
CA TRP A 7 -20.32 -19.31 -2.01
C TRP A 7 -18.85 -19.50 -1.62
N LEU A 8 -18.38 -18.93 -0.50
CA LEU A 8 -17.02 -19.16 0.00
C LEU A 8 -16.76 -20.62 0.37
N GLU A 9 -17.74 -21.29 0.99
CA GLU A 9 -17.68 -22.73 1.30
C GLU A 9 -17.61 -23.56 0.00
N TYR A 10 -18.46 -23.24 -0.98
CA TYR A 10 -18.39 -23.86 -2.32
C TYR A 10 -17.02 -23.65 -2.99
N SER A 11 -16.47 -22.43 -2.95
CA SER A 11 -15.14 -22.14 -3.49
C SER A 11 -14.04 -22.94 -2.79
N ALA A 12 -14.12 -23.12 -1.47
CA ALA A 12 -13.19 -23.94 -0.72
C ALA A 12 -13.24 -25.40 -1.19
N ASP A 13 -14.43 -25.98 -1.32
CA ASP A 13 -14.63 -27.35 -1.81
C ASP A 13 -14.06 -27.55 -3.22
N ARG A 14 -14.21 -26.54 -4.09
CA ARG A 14 -13.64 -26.54 -5.45
C ARG A 14 -12.12 -26.55 -5.44
N ILE A 15 -11.49 -25.76 -4.57
CA ILE A 15 -10.03 -25.75 -4.40
C ILE A 15 -9.56 -27.14 -3.96
N GLU A 16 -10.17 -27.72 -2.92
CA GLU A 16 -9.81 -29.06 -2.43
C GLU A 16 -10.00 -30.15 -3.50
N ALA A 17 -11.08 -30.07 -4.28
CA ALA A 17 -11.34 -31.01 -5.36
C ALA A 17 -10.26 -30.97 -6.46
N VAL A 18 -9.84 -29.78 -6.90
CA VAL A 18 -8.74 -29.63 -7.89
C VAL A 18 -7.44 -30.19 -7.34
N LEU A 19 -7.10 -29.85 -6.08
CA LEU A 19 -5.91 -30.37 -5.42
C LEU A 19 -5.91 -31.91 -5.34
N GLY A 20 -7.05 -32.51 -5.00
CA GLY A 20 -7.22 -33.96 -4.97
C GLY A 20 -7.03 -34.62 -6.33
N GLN A 21 -7.67 -34.08 -7.39
CA GLN A 21 -7.59 -34.60 -8.75
C GLN A 21 -6.15 -34.62 -9.30
N HIS A 22 -5.35 -33.62 -8.94
CA HIS A 22 -3.96 -33.49 -9.40
C HIS A 22 -2.93 -34.15 -8.45
N LYS A 23 -3.38 -35.03 -7.55
CA LYS A 23 -2.52 -35.75 -6.57
C LYS A 23 -1.71 -34.79 -5.69
N ALA A 24 -2.27 -33.63 -5.35
CA ALA A 24 -1.68 -32.65 -4.45
C ALA A 24 -2.66 -32.31 -3.30
N PRO A 25 -3.22 -33.32 -2.60
CA PRO A 25 -4.30 -33.12 -1.64
C PRO A 25 -3.92 -32.13 -0.54
N GLY A 26 -4.88 -31.29 -0.17
CA GLY A 26 -4.78 -30.31 0.90
C GLY A 26 -6.17 -29.90 1.35
N ALA A 27 -6.26 -29.31 2.54
CA ALA A 27 -7.50 -28.84 3.13
C ALA A 27 -7.49 -27.31 3.29
N VAL A 28 -8.61 -26.67 2.99
CA VAL A 28 -8.83 -25.24 3.22
C VAL A 28 -9.21 -25.06 4.70
N MET A 29 -8.35 -24.38 5.45
CA MET A 29 -8.53 -24.13 6.89
C MET A 29 -9.43 -22.91 7.18
N GLY A 30 -9.84 -22.18 6.14
CA GLY A 30 -10.55 -20.91 6.21
C GLY A 30 -9.95 -19.87 5.27
N GLY A 31 -10.33 -18.62 5.45
CA GLY A 31 -9.85 -17.54 4.60
C GLY A 31 -10.13 -16.15 5.15
N VAL A 32 -9.59 -15.16 4.45
CA VAL A 32 -9.83 -13.74 4.71
C VAL A 32 -10.45 -13.12 3.46
N VAL A 33 -11.50 -12.33 3.68
CA VAL A 33 -12.19 -11.59 2.63
C VAL A 33 -11.70 -10.14 2.73
N THR A 34 -10.90 -9.71 1.76
CA THR A 34 -10.41 -8.33 1.67
C THR A 34 -11.22 -7.56 0.61
N PRO A 35 -11.14 -6.21 0.56
CA PRO A 35 -11.84 -5.44 -0.47
C PRO A 35 -11.43 -5.75 -1.92
N ARG A 36 -10.25 -6.34 -2.16
CA ARG A 36 -9.74 -6.61 -3.51
C ARG A 36 -9.67 -8.08 -3.88
N TYR A 37 -9.45 -8.94 -2.90
CA TYR A 37 -9.25 -10.36 -3.12
C TYR A 37 -9.76 -11.18 -1.94
N ILE A 38 -10.02 -12.45 -2.21
CA ILE A 38 -10.33 -13.45 -1.20
C ILE A 38 -9.13 -14.36 -1.10
N GLN A 39 -8.66 -14.57 0.12
CA GLN A 39 -7.51 -15.43 0.40
C GLN A 39 -7.99 -16.69 1.10
N PHE A 40 -7.80 -17.85 0.48
CA PHE A 40 -8.00 -19.14 1.12
C PHE A 40 -6.68 -19.66 1.68
N ARG A 41 -6.71 -20.16 2.92
CA ARG A 41 -5.56 -20.75 3.61
C ARG A 41 -5.60 -22.26 3.45
N VAL A 42 -4.77 -22.78 2.56
CA VAL A 42 -4.66 -24.20 2.25
C VAL A 42 -3.52 -24.82 3.05
N ARG A 43 -3.80 -25.93 3.73
CA ARG A 43 -2.80 -26.81 4.33
C ARG A 43 -2.59 -28.02 3.42
N PRO A 44 -1.47 -28.12 2.70
CA PRO A 44 -1.17 -29.32 1.91
C PRO A 44 -0.90 -30.51 2.84
N GLN A 45 -1.16 -31.72 2.35
CA GLN A 45 -0.76 -32.94 3.06
C GLN A 45 0.76 -33.07 3.17
N PRO A 46 1.29 -33.75 4.21
CA PRO A 46 2.72 -34.01 4.34
C PRO A 46 3.32 -34.64 3.08
N GLY A 47 4.49 -34.14 2.66
CA GLY A 47 5.20 -34.64 1.47
C GLY A 47 4.79 -34.00 0.14
N ILE A 48 3.73 -33.19 0.09
CA ILE A 48 3.37 -32.45 -1.11
C ILE A 48 4.30 -31.24 -1.28
N LYS A 49 4.96 -31.16 -2.44
CA LYS A 49 5.83 -30.03 -2.80
C LYS A 49 4.98 -28.78 -3.05
N VAL A 50 5.35 -27.66 -2.44
CA VAL A 50 4.68 -26.36 -2.65
C VAL A 50 4.64 -25.97 -4.13
N GLY A 51 5.72 -26.20 -4.88
CA GLY A 51 5.76 -25.93 -6.32
C GLY A 51 4.71 -26.71 -7.12
N LYS A 52 4.30 -27.89 -6.65
CA LYS A 52 3.23 -28.67 -7.29
C LYS A 52 1.87 -27.98 -7.12
N VAL A 53 1.60 -27.42 -5.95
CA VAL A 53 0.37 -26.66 -5.69
C VAL A 53 0.39 -25.33 -6.45
N ALA A 54 1.53 -24.63 -6.45
CA ALA A 54 1.70 -23.39 -7.19
C ALA A 54 1.50 -23.58 -8.71
N ALA A 55 1.87 -24.74 -9.25
CA ALA A 55 1.65 -25.08 -10.65
C ALA A 55 0.17 -25.29 -11.02
N LEU A 56 -0.74 -25.44 -10.03
CA LEU A 56 -2.18 -25.62 -10.26
C LEU A 56 -2.95 -24.29 -10.26
N ALA A 57 -2.27 -23.16 -10.38
CA ALA A 57 -2.91 -21.85 -10.34
C ALA A 57 -3.97 -21.70 -11.45
N GLU A 58 -3.70 -22.16 -12.66
CA GLU A 58 -4.66 -22.06 -13.78
C GLU A 58 -5.88 -22.95 -13.56
N GLU A 59 -5.70 -24.19 -13.12
CA GLU A 59 -6.82 -25.11 -12.84
C GLU A 59 -7.68 -24.64 -11.67
N ILE A 60 -7.05 -24.07 -10.63
CA ILE A 60 -7.77 -23.46 -9.51
C ILE A 60 -8.54 -22.23 -9.99
N ALA A 61 -7.93 -21.35 -10.79
CA ALA A 61 -8.60 -20.18 -11.35
C ALA A 61 -9.82 -20.56 -12.20
N LEU A 62 -9.66 -21.58 -13.06
CA LEU A 62 -10.73 -22.13 -13.88
C LEU A 62 -11.87 -22.71 -13.01
N ALA A 63 -11.52 -23.45 -11.95
CA ALA A 63 -12.51 -24.06 -11.07
C ALA A 63 -13.30 -23.06 -10.23
N LEU A 64 -12.70 -21.89 -9.96
CA LEU A 64 -13.30 -20.77 -9.24
C LEU A 64 -14.00 -19.75 -10.17
N GLY A 65 -13.78 -19.84 -11.49
CA GLY A 65 -14.39 -18.95 -12.48
C GLY A 65 -13.77 -17.54 -12.49
N CYS A 66 -12.50 -17.40 -12.14
CA CYS A 66 -11.76 -16.13 -12.19
C CYS A 66 -10.63 -16.18 -13.23
N GLU A 67 -10.15 -15.01 -13.70
CA GLU A 67 -9.09 -14.94 -14.71
C GLU A 67 -7.76 -15.56 -14.24
N GLN A 68 -7.39 -15.34 -12.99
CA GLN A 68 -6.16 -15.87 -12.40
C GLN A 68 -6.28 -15.91 -10.87
N VAL A 69 -5.52 -16.81 -10.26
CA VAL A 69 -5.25 -16.79 -8.82
C VAL A 69 -3.76 -16.63 -8.57
N ARG A 70 -3.42 -16.00 -7.45
CA ARG A 70 -2.04 -15.94 -6.96
C ARG A 70 -1.85 -16.97 -5.86
N ILE A 71 -0.80 -17.77 -5.99
CA ILE A 71 -0.44 -18.78 -4.98
C ILE A 71 0.85 -18.33 -4.29
N ALA A 72 0.77 -18.12 -2.97
CA ALA A 72 1.90 -17.70 -2.14
C ALA A 72 2.07 -18.66 -0.96
N ARG A 73 3.30 -18.81 -0.46
CA ARG A 73 3.59 -19.61 0.74
C ARG A 73 3.82 -18.68 1.93
N SER A 74 3.16 -18.96 3.05
CA SER A 74 3.49 -18.37 4.35
C SER A 74 3.62 -19.45 5.41
N GLY A 75 4.84 -19.67 5.89
CA GLY A 75 5.15 -20.73 6.84
C GLY A 75 4.75 -22.13 6.33
N ALA A 76 3.82 -22.76 7.05
CA ALA A 76 3.28 -24.09 6.75
C ALA A 76 1.99 -24.06 5.91
N LEU A 77 1.51 -22.87 5.53
CA LEU A 77 0.29 -22.68 4.76
C LEU A 77 0.61 -22.18 3.35
N ILE A 78 -0.30 -22.50 2.44
CA ILE A 78 -0.36 -21.96 1.09
C ILE A 78 -1.57 -21.03 1.03
N HIS A 79 -1.37 -19.81 0.57
CA HIS A 79 -2.41 -18.83 0.33
C HIS A 79 -2.81 -18.88 -1.13
N VAL A 80 -4.09 -19.11 -1.39
CA VAL A 80 -4.71 -18.97 -2.71
C VAL A 80 -5.49 -17.67 -2.71
N GLU A 81 -4.96 -16.66 -3.39
CA GLU A 81 -5.56 -15.33 -3.52
C GLU A 81 -6.30 -15.22 -4.84
N MET A 82 -7.61 -15.05 -4.76
CA MET A 82 -8.50 -14.88 -5.90
C MET A 82 -9.01 -13.44 -5.95
N PRO A 83 -8.97 -12.76 -7.10
CA PRO A 83 -9.55 -11.42 -7.23
C PRO A 83 -11.05 -11.45 -6.95
N ARG A 84 -11.57 -10.41 -6.27
CA ARG A 84 -13.01 -10.24 -6.09
C ARG A 84 -13.66 -9.76 -7.38
N ALA A 85 -14.80 -10.35 -7.74
CA ALA A 85 -15.57 -9.93 -8.93
C ALA A 85 -16.11 -8.50 -8.81
N ASP A 86 -16.42 -8.05 -7.60
CA ASP A 86 -16.81 -6.69 -7.22
C ASP A 86 -15.61 -5.87 -6.67
N GLY A 87 -14.39 -6.39 -6.81
CA GLY A 87 -13.19 -5.77 -6.29
C GLY A 87 -12.96 -4.38 -6.89
N SER A 88 -13.09 -3.35 -6.07
CA SER A 88 -12.89 -1.96 -6.50
C SER A 88 -11.52 -1.45 -6.02
N PRO A 89 -10.88 -0.54 -6.79
CA PRO A 89 -9.69 0.14 -6.29
C PRO A 89 -10.06 0.97 -5.06
N VAL A 90 -9.24 0.88 -4.01
CA VAL A 90 -9.34 1.76 -2.85
C VAL A 90 -9.03 3.17 -3.34
N ARG A 91 -10.02 4.05 -3.32
CA ARG A 91 -9.85 5.46 -3.70
C ARG A 91 -9.60 6.28 -2.45
N LEU A 92 -8.62 7.19 -2.53
CA LEU A 92 -8.20 8.00 -1.40
C LEU A 92 -9.32 8.89 -0.85
N LEU A 93 -10.03 9.64 -1.70
CA LEU A 93 -11.03 10.60 -1.23
C LEU A 93 -12.20 9.94 -0.47
N PRO A 94 -12.88 8.89 -1.00
CA PRO A 94 -13.91 8.19 -0.25
C PRO A 94 -13.40 7.57 1.06
N LEU A 95 -12.15 7.09 1.07
CA LEU A 95 -11.54 6.53 2.28
C LEU A 95 -11.28 7.62 3.33
N CYS A 96 -10.77 8.79 2.92
CA CYS A 96 -10.62 9.95 3.81
C CYS A 96 -11.98 10.39 4.37
N ASP A 97 -13.04 10.37 3.55
CA ASP A 97 -14.38 10.78 3.96
C ASP A 97 -15.06 9.75 4.90
N SER A 98 -14.59 8.50 4.91
CA SER A 98 -15.05 7.46 5.84
C SER A 98 -14.43 7.54 7.24
N ILE A 99 -13.47 8.43 7.46
CA ILE A 99 -12.80 8.60 8.75
C ILE A 99 -13.30 9.89 9.40
N ASP A 100 -13.96 9.78 10.57
CA ASP A 100 -14.54 10.93 11.27
C ASP A 100 -13.51 12.04 11.55
N GLN A 101 -12.35 11.64 12.07
CA GLN A 101 -11.26 12.57 12.36
C GLN A 101 -9.91 11.91 12.12
N VAL A 102 -9.20 12.40 11.11
CA VAL A 102 -7.79 12.05 10.89
C VAL A 102 -6.93 12.89 11.85
N PRO A 103 -6.06 12.27 12.67
CA PRO A 103 -5.14 13.02 13.53
C PRO A 103 -4.26 13.99 12.74
N SER A 104 -3.90 15.12 13.34
CA SER A 104 -2.95 16.06 12.71
C SER A 104 -1.65 15.35 12.36
N PHE A 105 -1.10 15.69 11.19
CA PHE A 105 0.13 15.07 10.67
C PHE A 105 0.04 13.56 10.42
N ALA A 106 -1.16 12.97 10.45
CA ALA A 106 -1.39 11.62 9.96
C ALA A 106 -1.84 11.65 8.49
N ALA A 107 -1.41 10.64 7.74
CA ALA A 107 -1.76 10.41 6.35
C ALA A 107 -2.54 9.09 6.24
N VAL A 108 -3.58 9.10 5.42
CA VAL A 108 -4.35 7.91 5.03
C VAL A 108 -3.60 7.17 3.91
N LEU A 109 -3.26 5.91 4.13
CA LEU A 109 -2.49 5.09 3.17
C LEU A 109 -3.38 4.22 2.29
N GLY A 110 -4.41 3.63 2.89
CA GLY A 110 -5.23 2.62 2.26
C GLY A 110 -6.06 1.88 3.29
N VAL A 111 -6.37 0.62 3.00
CA VAL A 111 -7.13 -0.26 3.90
C VAL A 111 -6.29 -1.47 4.25
N GLU A 112 -6.42 -1.93 5.49
CA GLU A 112 -5.87 -3.20 5.94
C GLU A 112 -6.71 -4.38 5.40
N GLU A 113 -6.24 -5.61 5.64
CA GLU A 113 -6.95 -6.84 5.25
C GLU A 113 -8.37 -6.92 5.85
N THR A 114 -8.57 -6.31 7.02
CA THR A 114 -9.86 -6.23 7.72
C THR A 114 -10.81 -5.21 7.11
N GLY A 115 -10.35 -4.43 6.12
CA GLY A 115 -11.08 -3.31 5.52
C GLY A 115 -11.01 -2.01 6.32
N GLN A 116 -10.32 -1.99 7.47
CA GLN A 116 -10.14 -0.77 8.26
C GLN A 116 -9.16 0.19 7.59
N PRO A 117 -9.38 1.52 7.68
CA PRO A 117 -8.44 2.50 7.17
C PRO A 117 -7.08 2.42 7.89
N LEU A 118 -6.00 2.36 7.10
CA LEU A 118 -4.63 2.38 7.58
C LEU A 118 -4.09 3.81 7.56
N LEU A 119 -3.61 4.29 8.71
CA LEU A 119 -3.04 5.62 8.90
C LEU A 119 -1.54 5.55 9.21
N LEU A 120 -0.78 6.55 8.74
CA LEU A 120 0.63 6.77 9.06
C LEU A 120 0.80 8.11 9.75
N SER A 121 1.34 8.14 10.96
CA SER A 121 1.61 9.38 11.70
C SER A 121 3.03 9.89 11.43
N LEU A 122 3.17 11.16 11.03
CA LEU A 122 4.44 11.84 10.70
C LEU A 122 4.59 13.12 11.54
N PRO A 123 4.48 13.03 12.88
CA PRO A 123 5.66 12.59 13.62
C PRO A 123 5.35 11.51 14.65
N ALA A 124 6.05 10.37 14.58
CA ALA A 124 6.17 9.44 15.69
C ALA A 124 7.58 9.57 16.31
N PRO A 125 7.75 9.35 17.63
CA PRO A 125 9.06 9.47 18.30
C PRO A 125 10.21 8.74 17.60
N ASP A 126 9.89 7.65 16.91
CA ASP A 126 10.85 6.76 16.23
C ASP A 126 10.74 6.78 14.69
N VAL A 127 9.86 7.61 14.11
CA VAL A 127 9.64 7.70 12.65
C VAL A 127 9.78 9.14 12.18
N VAL A 128 11.02 9.51 11.83
CA VAL A 128 11.36 10.79 11.21
C VAL A 128 11.42 10.72 9.68
N HIS A 129 11.62 9.52 9.12
CA HIS A 129 11.74 9.28 7.67
C HIS A 129 11.04 7.98 7.26
N ALA A 130 10.50 7.95 6.05
CA ALA A 130 9.88 6.77 5.46
C ALA A 130 10.54 6.45 4.11
N LEU A 131 10.92 5.19 3.92
CA LEU A 131 11.45 4.69 2.64
C LEU A 131 10.43 3.75 2.01
N VAL A 132 10.00 4.06 0.79
CA VAL A 132 9.06 3.23 0.02
C VAL A 132 9.82 2.51 -1.09
N VAL A 133 9.93 1.19 -0.99
CA VAL A 133 10.65 0.34 -1.97
C VAL A 133 9.67 -0.60 -2.66
N GLY A 134 9.82 -0.76 -3.97
CA GLY A 134 9.02 -1.70 -4.75
C GLY A 134 9.47 -1.72 -6.21
N THR A 135 9.10 -2.78 -6.93
CA THR A 135 9.38 -2.90 -8.37
C THR A 135 8.52 -1.94 -9.20
N THR A 136 8.90 -1.70 -10.45
CA THR A 136 8.09 -0.91 -11.39
C THR A 136 6.67 -1.49 -11.47
N GLY A 137 5.66 -0.62 -11.33
CA GLY A 137 4.25 -1.03 -11.35
C GLY A 137 3.69 -1.54 -10.02
N SER A 138 4.50 -1.68 -8.97
CA SER A 138 4.05 -2.10 -7.63
C SER A 138 3.17 -1.09 -6.90
N GLY A 139 3.15 0.17 -7.36
CA GLY A 139 2.37 1.24 -6.76
C GLY A 139 3.14 2.17 -5.83
N LYS A 140 4.48 2.09 -5.75
CA LYS A 140 5.34 3.02 -4.96
C LYS A 140 4.93 4.48 -5.10
N THR A 141 4.92 4.99 -6.33
CA THR A 141 4.60 6.39 -6.61
C THR A 141 3.14 6.71 -6.27
N ALA A 142 2.22 5.77 -6.46
CA ALA A 142 0.83 5.95 -6.06
C ALA A 142 0.69 6.06 -4.52
N LEU A 143 1.41 5.22 -3.77
CA LEU A 143 1.46 5.28 -2.31
C LEU A 143 2.04 6.61 -1.82
N ALA A 144 3.19 7.02 -2.35
CA ALA A 144 3.81 8.30 -1.98
C ALA A 144 2.88 9.49 -2.28
N ARG A 145 2.22 9.50 -3.44
CA ARG A 145 1.20 10.50 -3.78
C ARG A 145 0.04 10.50 -2.81
N SER A 146 -0.47 9.32 -2.43
CA SER A 146 -1.58 9.19 -1.49
C SER A 146 -1.23 9.77 -0.13
N ILE A 147 -0.01 9.52 0.36
CA ILE A 147 0.49 10.09 1.62
C ILE A 147 0.48 11.61 1.54
N LEU A 148 1.12 12.19 0.51
CA LEU A 148 1.25 13.65 0.36
C LEU A 148 -0.11 14.33 0.17
N ALA A 149 -0.98 13.76 -0.67
CA ALA A 149 -2.32 14.29 -0.90
C ALA A 149 -3.19 14.20 0.36
N SER A 150 -3.07 13.12 1.14
CA SER A 150 -3.78 12.99 2.41
C SER A 150 -3.29 14.00 3.45
N LEU A 151 -1.98 14.22 3.57
CA LEU A 151 -1.42 15.26 4.44
C LEU A 151 -1.95 16.65 4.05
N ALA A 152 -1.93 16.99 2.76
CA ALA A 152 -2.45 18.26 2.27
C ALA A 152 -3.96 18.41 2.49
N ARG A 153 -4.73 17.32 2.44
CA ARG A 153 -6.18 17.31 2.69
C ARG A 153 -6.51 17.60 4.16
N HIS A 154 -5.75 17.03 5.09
CA HIS A 154 -6.08 17.07 6.52
C HIS A 154 -5.32 18.14 7.31
N ASN A 155 -4.42 18.90 6.67
CA ASN A 155 -3.62 19.92 7.32
C ASN A 155 -3.63 21.22 6.49
N THR A 156 -3.47 22.38 7.12
CA THR A 156 -3.35 23.66 6.40
C THR A 156 -1.92 23.89 5.90
N PRO A 157 -1.70 24.73 4.86
CA PRO A 157 -0.36 25.10 4.40
C PRO A 157 0.52 25.75 5.48
N ASP A 158 -0.09 26.38 6.48
CA ASP A 158 0.61 26.96 7.64
C ASP A 158 1.07 25.92 8.68
N SER A 159 0.53 24.70 8.60
CA SER A 159 0.86 23.60 9.51
C SER A 159 1.78 22.56 8.87
N VAL A 160 1.66 22.33 7.56
CA VAL A 160 2.46 21.38 6.77
C VAL A 160 2.90 22.05 5.48
N ARG A 161 4.21 22.03 5.23
CA ARG A 161 4.83 22.43 3.97
C ARG A 161 5.48 21.23 3.30
N ILE A 162 5.41 21.16 1.99
CA ILE A 162 5.89 20.04 1.19
C ILE A 162 6.98 20.53 0.23
N VAL A 163 8.12 19.87 0.23
CA VAL A 163 9.18 20.06 -0.77
C VAL A 163 9.21 18.82 -1.66
N LEU A 164 9.10 19.02 -2.97
CA LEU A 164 9.04 17.94 -3.95
C LEU A 164 10.33 17.89 -4.77
N ILE A 165 10.99 16.73 -4.76
CA ILE A 165 12.14 16.40 -5.60
C ILE A 165 11.71 15.25 -6.51
N ASP A 166 11.65 15.50 -7.82
CA ASP A 166 11.23 14.54 -8.85
C ASP A 166 11.99 14.84 -10.16
N PRO A 167 13.20 14.28 -10.33
CA PRO A 167 14.06 14.52 -11.49
C PRO A 167 13.40 14.20 -12.84
N LYS A 168 12.42 13.31 -12.84
CA LYS A 168 11.79 12.78 -14.06
C LYS A 168 10.41 13.39 -14.35
N HIS A 169 9.89 14.26 -13.48
CA HIS A 169 8.52 14.82 -13.55
C HIS A 169 7.41 13.77 -13.69
N ARG A 170 7.68 12.53 -13.27
CA ARG A 170 6.74 11.40 -13.39
C ARG A 170 6.09 11.08 -12.06
N GLY A 171 6.72 11.48 -10.97
CA GLY A 171 6.37 11.14 -9.60
C GLY A 171 5.40 12.12 -8.98
N PHE A 172 5.79 13.37 -8.80
CA PHE A 172 5.03 14.34 -8.01
C PHE A 172 4.50 15.52 -8.80
N ALA A 173 4.73 15.59 -10.11
CA ALA A 173 4.17 16.64 -10.97
C ALA A 173 2.65 16.90 -10.75
N PRO A 174 1.77 15.88 -10.57
CA PRO A 174 0.36 16.13 -10.29
C PRO A 174 0.08 16.85 -8.96
N LEU A 175 1.03 16.90 -8.03
CA LEU A 175 0.87 17.54 -6.72
C LEU A 175 1.49 18.94 -6.67
N ALA A 176 2.25 19.34 -7.68
CA ALA A 176 3.03 20.58 -7.67
C ALA A 176 2.20 21.88 -7.54
N HIS A 177 0.89 21.80 -7.78
CA HIS A 177 -0.04 22.93 -7.68
C HIS A 177 -0.73 23.04 -6.31
N LEU A 178 -0.46 22.13 -5.37
CA LEU A 178 -1.02 22.21 -4.03
C LEU A 178 -0.45 23.43 -3.28
N PRO A 179 -1.28 24.16 -2.51
CA PRO A 179 -0.83 25.35 -1.77
C PRO A 179 0.22 25.02 -0.68
N HIS A 180 0.35 23.75 -0.30
CA HIS A 180 1.35 23.26 0.63
C HIS A 180 2.74 23.11 0.00
N VAL A 181 2.84 23.04 -1.32
CA VAL A 181 4.12 22.85 -2.02
C VAL A 181 4.91 24.15 -1.99
N GLU A 182 6.10 24.09 -1.42
CA GLU A 182 7.00 25.24 -1.34
C GLU A 182 7.91 25.30 -2.58
N GLY A 183 7.74 26.35 -3.37
CA GLY A 183 8.52 26.56 -4.59
C GLY A 183 8.06 25.67 -5.76
N ALA A 184 8.90 25.58 -6.79
CA ALA A 184 8.68 24.69 -7.92
C ALA A 184 9.16 23.27 -7.62
N LEU A 185 8.66 22.30 -8.40
CA LEU A 185 9.20 20.94 -8.39
C LEU A 185 10.71 20.99 -8.69
N ILE A 186 11.50 20.33 -7.85
CA ILE A 186 12.96 20.25 -8.04
C ILE A 186 13.26 19.06 -8.93
N ASP A 187 13.91 19.33 -10.07
CA ASP A 187 14.13 18.36 -11.14
C ASP A 187 15.62 18.10 -11.44
N ASN A 188 16.52 18.78 -10.76
CA ASN A 188 17.96 18.65 -10.93
C ASN A 188 18.69 18.53 -9.60
N GLU A 189 19.79 17.78 -9.63
CA GLU A 189 20.61 17.42 -8.46
C GLU A 189 21.14 18.65 -7.73
N GLN A 190 21.68 19.63 -8.44
CA GLN A 190 22.27 20.82 -7.84
C GLN A 190 21.25 21.63 -7.03
N ALA A 191 20.03 21.79 -7.56
CA ALA A 191 18.94 22.45 -6.87
C ALA A 191 18.42 21.62 -5.69
N ALA A 192 18.41 20.29 -5.80
CA ALA A 192 18.05 19.40 -4.70
C ALA A 192 19.04 19.51 -3.53
N ILE A 193 20.35 19.43 -3.79
CA ILE A 193 21.41 19.61 -2.79
C ILE A 193 21.26 20.98 -2.12
N SER A 194 21.19 22.05 -2.91
CA SER A 194 21.04 23.42 -2.39
C SER A 194 19.80 23.56 -1.50
N ARG A 195 18.69 22.92 -1.89
CA ARG A 195 17.46 22.96 -1.10
C ARG A 195 17.58 22.18 0.19
N LEU A 196 18.20 20.99 0.17
CA LEU A 196 18.43 20.18 1.36
C LEU A 196 19.33 20.92 2.35
N GLU A 197 20.39 21.59 1.88
CA GLU A 197 21.24 22.44 2.71
C GLU A 197 20.44 23.54 3.40
N VAL A 198 19.54 24.23 2.68
CA VAL A 198 18.64 25.25 3.28
C VAL A 198 17.75 24.64 4.37
N ILE A 199 17.22 23.44 4.15
CA ILE A 199 16.36 22.76 5.14
C ILE A 199 17.16 22.34 6.37
N VAL A 200 18.40 21.88 6.20
CA VAL A 200 19.31 21.57 7.32
C VAL A 200 19.57 22.83 8.17
N HIS A 201 19.89 23.96 7.54
CA HIS A 201 20.07 25.23 8.26
C HIS A 201 18.79 25.66 9.01
N GLU A 202 17.61 25.47 8.40
CA GLU A 202 16.33 25.76 9.06
C GLU A 202 16.08 24.81 10.24
N MET A 203 16.44 23.53 10.13
CA MET A 203 16.38 22.55 11.23
C MET A 203 17.26 23.00 12.41
N GLU A 204 18.51 23.38 12.17
CA GLU A 204 19.43 23.87 13.21
C GLU A 204 18.97 25.19 13.84
N ARG A 205 18.39 26.09 13.03
CA ARG A 205 17.82 27.35 13.54
C ARG A 205 16.63 27.06 14.44
N ARG A 206 15.76 26.14 14.03
CA ARG A 206 14.57 25.72 14.77
C ARG A 206 14.89 25.03 16.08
N ASP A 207 15.88 24.15 16.08
CA ASP A 207 16.37 23.48 17.29
C ASP A 207 16.86 24.50 18.32
N ARG A 208 17.70 25.46 17.91
CA ARG A 208 18.17 26.55 18.77
C ARG A 208 17.06 27.46 19.29
N ALA A 209 15.98 27.63 18.52
CA ALA A 209 14.86 28.50 18.87
C ALA A 209 13.70 27.76 19.56
N GLY A 210 13.77 26.43 19.72
CA GLY A 210 12.66 25.62 20.24
C GLY A 210 11.41 25.62 19.36
N ILE A 211 11.56 25.81 18.04
CA ILE A 211 10.46 25.89 17.08
C ILE A 211 10.29 24.52 16.40
N ASN A 212 9.08 23.95 16.43
CA ASN A 212 8.80 22.65 15.80
C ASN A 212 7.74 22.70 14.70
N ARG A 213 7.30 23.90 14.27
CA ARG A 213 6.27 24.11 13.26
C ARG A 213 6.64 25.22 12.26
N PRO A 214 6.13 25.19 11.02
CA PRO A 214 5.33 24.11 10.40
C PRO A 214 6.13 22.82 10.20
N LEU A 215 5.45 21.67 10.09
CA LEU A 215 6.11 20.43 9.65
C LEU A 215 6.57 20.60 8.20
N ILE A 216 7.83 20.29 7.92
CA ILE A 216 8.38 20.28 6.55
C ILE A 216 8.52 18.83 6.12
N VAL A 217 7.77 18.44 5.09
CA VAL A 217 7.80 17.11 4.49
C VAL A 217 8.57 17.18 3.19
N ILE A 218 9.70 16.48 3.12
CA ILE A 218 10.50 16.35 1.91
C ILE A 218 10.10 15.04 1.23
N ALA A 219 9.57 15.13 0.01
CA ALA A 219 9.26 13.97 -0.79
C ALA A 219 10.25 13.87 -1.95
N ILE A 220 10.91 12.72 -2.03
CA ILE A 220 11.89 12.39 -3.06
C ILE A 220 11.34 11.22 -3.87
N ASP A 221 11.14 11.42 -5.17
CA ASP A 221 10.90 10.30 -6.08
C ASP A 221 12.23 9.79 -6.61
N GLU A 222 12.36 8.48 -6.63
CA GLU A 222 13.53 7.76 -7.14
C GLU A 222 14.86 8.22 -6.52
N LEU A 223 15.12 7.77 -5.28
CA LEU A 223 16.36 8.11 -4.55
C LEU A 223 17.65 7.75 -5.31
N ALA A 224 17.61 6.81 -6.26
CA ALA A 224 18.75 6.43 -7.08
C ALA A 224 19.14 7.49 -8.14
N ASP A 225 18.28 8.46 -8.41
CA ASP A 225 18.54 9.56 -9.35
C ASP A 225 19.10 10.82 -8.65
N LEU A 226 19.35 10.76 -7.34
CA LEU A 226 19.91 11.84 -6.50
C LEU A 226 21.39 11.62 -6.18
#